data_AF-A0A671RWT9-F1
#
_entry.id   AF-A0A671RWT9-F1
#
_cell.length_a   1.000
_cell.length_b   1.000
_cell.length_c   1.000
_cell.angle_alpha   90.00
_cell.angle_beta   90.00
_cell.angle_gamma   90.00
#
_symmetry.space_group_name_H-M   'P 1'
#
loop_
_entity.id
_entity.type
_entity.pdbx_description
1 polymer ?
#
loop_
_entity_poly.entity_id
_entity_poly.type
_entity_poly.pdbx_seq_one_letter_code
_entity_poly.pdbx_strand_id
1 'polypeptide(L)'
;CLELTQPPFMGVKPQESFSISCRISVSSYCIHWIRQPTGKALEWLGYLCSGGGTNIKDSVKNKISFTQDTSKNTVFLQGNNFQTEDTAVY
;
A
#
# COMPACT_ATOMS: atom_id res chain seq x y z
N CYS A 1 -9.09 5.17 6.79
CA CYS A 1 -9.57 4.87 5.44
C CYS A 1 -11.09 4.87 5.47
N LEU A 2 -11.77 5.50 4.52
CA LEU A 2 -13.23 5.39 4.41
C LEU A 2 -13.62 4.15 3.61
N GLU A 3 -12.95 3.95 2.47
CA GLU A 3 -13.23 2.85 1.56
C GLU A 3 -11.91 2.28 1.04
N LEU A 4 -11.62 1.02 1.35
CA LEU A 4 -10.47 0.30 0.84
C LEU A 4 -10.90 -0.56 -0.34
N THR A 5 -10.35 -0.29 -1.52
CA THR A 5 -10.61 -1.09 -2.72
C THR A 5 -9.43 -2.01 -2.95
N GLN A 6 -9.66 -3.29 -2.71
CA GLN A 6 -8.73 -4.38 -2.94
C GLN A 6 -9.52 -5.56 -3.51
N PRO A 7 -9.06 -6.22 -4.57
CA PRO A 7 -9.73 -7.42 -5.05
C PRO A 7 -9.58 -8.56 -4.02
N PRO A 8 -10.53 -9.50 -3.96
CA PRO A 8 -10.46 -10.65 -3.04
C PRO A 8 -9.19 -11.49 -3.22
N PHE A 9 -8.66 -11.51 -4.45
CA PHE A 9 -7.40 -12.13 -4.81
C PHE A 9 -6.80 -11.38 -5.99
N MET A 10 -5.49 -11.16 -5.96
CA MET A 10 -4.74 -10.63 -7.09
C MET A 10 -3.55 -11.53 -7.36
N GLY A 11 -3.60 -12.27 -8.46
CA GLY A 11 -2.43 -12.97 -8.98
C GLY A 11 -1.63 -11.99 -9.83
N VAL A 12 -0.45 -11.58 -9.33
CA VAL A 12 0.46 -10.68 -10.04
C VAL A 12 1.60 -11.53 -10.60
N LYS A 13 1.83 -11.49 -11.91
CA LYS A 13 2.99 -12.18 -12.50
C LYS A 13 4.28 -11.44 -12.15
N PRO A 14 5.44 -12.11 -12.21
CA PRO A 14 6.72 -11.41 -12.11
C PRO A 14 6.78 -10.27 -13.13
N GLN A 15 7.22 -9.08 -12.71
CA GLN A 15 7.25 -7.82 -13.47
C GLN A 15 5.90 -7.11 -13.68
N GLU A 16 4.77 -7.70 -13.28
CA GLU A 16 3.51 -6.96 -13.23
C GLU A 16 3.44 -6.09 -11.97
N SER A 17 2.71 -4.99 -12.10
CA SER A 17 2.44 -4.04 -11.01
C SER A 17 1.05 -4.26 -10.43
N PHE A 18 0.86 -3.96 -9.15
CA PHE A 18 -0.47 -3.82 -8.57
C PHE A 18 -0.67 -2.47 -7.92
N SER A 19 -1.95 -2.13 -7.70
CA SER A 19 -2.37 -0.93 -7.00
C SER A 19 -3.51 -1.28 -6.06
N ILE A 20 -3.38 -0.90 -4.79
CA ILE A 20 -4.45 -0.91 -3.79
C ILE A 20 -4.78 0.54 -3.47
N SER A 21 -6.07 0.88 -3.45
CA SER A 21 -6.49 2.26 -3.23
C SER A 21 -7.35 2.41 -1.99
N CYS A 22 -7.15 3.49 -1.24
CA CYS A 22 -7.95 3.85 -0.09
C CYS A 22 -8.51 5.27 -0.26
N ARG A 23 -9.83 5.41 -0.27
CA ARG A 23 -10.53 6.69 -0.32
C ARG A 23 -10.62 7.31 1.06
N ILE A 24 -10.41 8.61 1.14
CA ILE A 24 -10.36 9.42 2.36
C ILE A 24 -11.47 10.48 2.30
N SER A 25 -12.11 10.76 3.44
CA SER A 25 -13.13 11.81 3.58
C SER A 25 -12.70 12.98 4.47
N VAL A 26 -11.52 12.88 5.08
CA VAL A 26 -10.97 13.90 5.99
C VAL A 26 -9.82 14.65 5.34
N SER A 27 -9.65 15.92 5.71
CA SER A 27 -8.59 16.80 5.17
C SER A 27 -7.21 16.52 5.78
N SER A 28 -7.15 16.11 7.05
CA SER A 28 -5.91 15.72 7.73
C SER A 28 -5.92 14.22 8.01
N TYR A 29 -4.90 13.51 7.51
CA TYR A 29 -4.77 12.08 7.70
C TYR A 29 -3.32 11.63 7.66
N CYS A 30 -3.08 10.47 8.27
CA CYS A 30 -1.93 9.62 8.02
C CYS A 30 -2.45 8.21 7.74
N ILE A 31 -2.08 7.65 6.59
CA ILE A 31 -2.45 6.29 6.19
C ILE A 31 -1.21 5.42 6.32
N HIS A 32 -1.36 4.34 7.09
CA HIS A 32 -0.34 3.32 7.27
C HIS A 32 -0.69 2.12 6.42
N TRP A 33 0.31 1.60 5.72
CA TRP A 33 0.20 0.35 4.99
C TRP A 33 0.89 -0.75 5.77
N ILE A 34 0.23 -1.89 5.89
CA ILE A 34 0.71 -3.07 6.59
C ILE A 34 0.52 -4.28 5.68
N ARG A 35 1.26 -5.36 5.90
CA ARG A 35 0.97 -6.64 5.27
C ARG A 35 1.07 -7.78 6.25
N GLN A 36 0.40 -8.88 5.97
CA GLN A 36 0.50 -10.12 6.71
C GLN A 36 0.77 -11.29 5.77
N PRO A 37 2.02 -11.77 5.69
CA PRO A 37 2.32 -13.02 5.02
C PRO A 37 1.68 -14.20 5.77
N THR A 38 1.26 -15.22 5.04
CA THR A 38 0.64 -16.43 5.63
C THR A 38 1.56 -17.04 6.70
N GLY A 39 1.03 -17.22 7.92
CA GLY A 39 1.77 -17.79 9.05
C GLY A 39 2.79 -16.84 9.70
N LYS A 40 2.84 -15.56 9.32
CA LYS A 40 3.73 -14.54 9.92
C LYS A 40 2.93 -13.44 10.63
N ALA A 41 3.65 -12.70 11.47
CA ALA A 41 3.12 -11.51 12.14
C ALA A 41 2.87 -10.37 11.13
N LEU A 42 2.06 -9.39 11.54
CA LEU A 42 1.84 -8.16 10.79
C LEU A 42 3.17 -7.41 10.61
N GLU A 43 3.44 -7.01 9.38
CA GLU A 43 4.60 -6.23 8.99
C GLU A 43 4.15 -4.84 8.57
N TRP A 44 4.68 -3.81 9.23
CA TRP A 44 4.47 -2.44 8.82
C TRP A 44 5.34 -2.09 7.61
N LEU A 45 4.73 -1.48 6.58
CA LEU A 45 5.40 -1.12 5.33
C LEU A 45 5.76 0.36 5.28
N GLY A 46 5.00 1.22 5.96
CA GLY A 46 5.25 2.66 5.96
C GLY A 46 3.97 3.48 6.13
N TYR A 47 4.08 4.78 5.88
CA TYR A 47 2.96 5.71 5.94
C TYR A 47 3.05 6.86 4.92
N LEU A 48 1.91 7.47 4.66
CA LEU A 48 1.77 8.73 3.93
C LEU A 48 0.75 9.62 4.64
N CYS A 49 1.11 10.88 4.90
CA CYS A 49 0.27 11.88 5.52
C CYS A 49 -0.05 13.03 4.56
N SER A 50 -1.24 13.63 4.69
CA SER A 50 -1.66 14.76 3.84
C SER A 50 -0.78 16.00 3.98
N GLY A 51 -0.06 16.14 5.12
CA GLY A 51 0.94 17.19 5.35
C GLY A 51 2.30 16.94 4.69
N GLY A 52 2.44 15.91 3.84
CA GLY A 52 3.68 15.60 3.10
C GLY A 52 4.63 14.63 3.81
N GLY A 53 4.32 14.24 5.05
CA GLY A 53 5.09 13.22 5.77
C GLY A 53 4.97 11.85 5.08
N THR A 54 6.09 11.22 4.76
CA THR A 54 6.11 9.89 4.14
C THR A 54 7.31 9.10 4.66
N ASN A 55 7.11 7.80 4.87
CA ASN A 55 8.18 6.87 5.17
C ASN A 55 7.83 5.51 4.58
N ILE A 56 8.83 4.82 4.05
CA ILE A 56 8.72 3.45 3.55
C ILE A 56 9.80 2.64 4.25
N LYS A 57 9.45 1.46 4.75
CA LYS A 57 10.38 0.53 5.39
C LYS A 57 11.48 0.16 4.39
N ASP A 58 12.74 0.24 4.84
CA ASP A 58 13.93 0.06 3.99
C ASP A 58 13.95 -1.26 3.21
N SER A 59 13.42 -2.34 3.78
CA SER A 59 13.38 -3.65 3.13
C SER A 59 12.49 -3.72 1.89
N VAL A 60 11.54 -2.79 1.75
CA VAL A 60 10.54 -2.80 0.66
C VAL A 60 10.57 -1.52 -0.19
N LYS A 61 11.40 -0.52 0.16
CA LYS A 61 11.43 0.79 -0.52
C LYS A 61 11.69 0.74 -2.03
N ASN A 62 12.34 -0.32 -2.52
CA ASN A 62 12.61 -0.52 -3.94
C ASN A 62 11.48 -1.27 -4.67
N LYS A 63 10.51 -1.82 -3.92
CA LYS A 63 9.39 -2.62 -4.44
C LYS A 63 8.07 -1.87 -4.39
N ILE A 64 7.88 -0.97 -3.42
CA ILE A 64 6.60 -0.27 -3.22
C ILE A 64 6.73 1.25 -3.27
N SER A 65 5.63 1.92 -3.60
CA SER A 65 5.48 3.37 -3.46
C SER A 65 4.11 3.72 -2.90
N PHE A 66 4.04 4.86 -2.19
CA PHE A 66 2.79 5.45 -1.74
C PHE A 66 2.54 6.73 -2.51
N THR A 67 1.37 6.84 -3.11
CA THR A 67 0.96 8.03 -3.88
C THR A 67 -0.41 8.51 -3.43
N GLN A 68 -0.73 9.75 -3.75
CA GLN A 68 -2.03 10.35 -3.44
C GLN A 68 -2.58 11.10 -4.66
N ASP A 69 -3.88 10.95 -4.90
CA ASP A 69 -4.67 11.77 -5.81
C ASP A 69 -5.58 12.65 -4.95
N THR A 70 -5.13 13.90 -4.72
CA THR A 70 -5.85 14.88 -3.90
C THR A 70 -7.17 15.32 -4.55
N SER A 71 -7.30 15.22 -5.88
CA SER A 71 -8.55 15.56 -6.57
C SER A 71 -9.66 14.55 -6.30
N LYS A 72 -9.29 13.29 -6.03
CA LYS A 72 -10.22 12.19 -5.71
C LYS A 72 -10.26 11.83 -4.22
N ASN A 73 -9.41 12.46 -3.42
CA ASN A 73 -9.14 12.10 -2.03
C ASN A 73 -8.80 10.61 -1.89
N THR A 74 -7.92 10.09 -2.74
CA THR A 74 -7.54 8.68 -2.75
C THR A 74 -6.05 8.53 -2.56
N VAL A 75 -5.62 7.63 -1.67
CA VAL A 75 -4.23 7.22 -1.53
C VAL A 75 -4.04 5.83 -2.13
N PHE A 76 -2.86 5.56 -2.65
CA PHE A 76 -2.54 4.30 -3.31
C PHE A 76 -1.27 3.69 -2.71
N LEU A 77 -1.31 2.38 -2.49
CA LEU A 77 -0.12 1.53 -2.39
C LEU A 77 0.09 0.90 -3.75
N GLN A 78 1.24 1.16 -4.35
CA GLN A 78 1.64 0.54 -5.61
C GLN A 78 2.81 -0.38 -5.35
N GLY A 79 2.77 -1.58 -5.93
CA GLY A 79 3.86 -2.55 -5.85
C GLY A 79 4.33 -2.97 -7.24
N ASN A 80 5.65 -3.11 -7.39
CA ASN A 80 6.32 -3.49 -8.64
C ASN A 80 7.32 -4.63 -8.37
N ASN A 81 7.52 -5.52 -9.35
CA ASN A 81 8.50 -6.60 -9.29
C ASN A 81 8.33 -7.52 -8.07
N PHE A 82 7.09 -7.84 -7.71
CA PHE A 82 6.81 -8.70 -6.57
C PHE A 82 7.20 -10.15 -6.86
N GLN A 83 7.75 -10.79 -5.85
CA GLN A 83 8.11 -12.21 -5.88
C GLN A 83 7.18 -13.00 -4.96
N THR A 84 7.25 -14.33 -5.03
CA THR A 84 6.41 -15.22 -4.22
C THR A 84 6.52 -14.94 -2.72
N GLU A 85 7.70 -14.52 -2.26
CA GLU A 85 7.99 -14.10 -0.88
C GLU A 85 7.19 -12.87 -0.41
N ASP A 86 6.72 -12.04 -1.33
CA ASP A 86 5.90 -10.86 -1.05
C ASP A 86 4.39 -11.21 -1.01
N THR A 87 4.00 -12.47 -1.19
CA THR A 87 2.59 -12.87 -1.09
C THR A 87 2.08 -12.67 0.33
N ALA A 88 1.09 -11.81 0.50
CA ALA A 88 0.50 -11.45 1.78
C ALA A 88 -0.90 -10.86 1.59
N VAL A 89 -1.62 -10.73 2.70
CA VAL A 89 -2.74 -9.79 2.78
C VAL A 89 -2.17 -8.40 3.02
N TYR A 90 -2.56 -7.43 2.21
CA TYR A 90 -2.10 -6.04 2.23
C TYR A 90 -3.21 -5.09 2.66
#